data_AF-A0AAU6VQC9-F1
#
_entry.id   AF-A0AAU6VQC9-F1
#
_cell.length_a   1.000
_cell.length_b   1.000
_cell.length_c   1.000
_cell.angle_alpha   90.00
_cell.angle_beta   90.00
_cell.angle_gamma   90.00
#
_symmetry.space_group_name_H-M   'P 1'
#
loop_
_entity.id
_entity.type
_entity.pdbx_description
1 polymer ?
#
loop_
_entity_poly.entity_id
_entity_poly.type
_entity_poly.pdbx_seq_one_letter_code
_entity_poly.pdbx_strand_id
1 'polypeptide(L)'
;MSKQNLFKPSFAVSALALILSSSFAIAEPAQVAEVTLENGARVILKDDFTWEYVLTEAVISAAEPEATTEEVVAEMPNTAAHTTAATAAAVEMAAKPDPSKTAVVEQLTQSAMTTPGLLGKTAREGISVSLQQVQWQGDKLGLTFELDSNSSEDMVEVLISASFYNDQGRKMKEEELQVWRAIKRMPETYLRKGQQRQSSVIWVEGVDKNQWQKQLLNLKITELDTW
;
A
#
# COMPACT_ATOMS: atom_id res chain seq x y z
N MET A 1 52.41 57.64 46.79
CA MET A 1 52.72 56.27 47.27
C MET A 1 52.16 55.28 46.27
N SER A 2 53.07 54.55 45.61
CA SER A 2 52.79 53.59 44.53
C SER A 2 52.29 52.25 45.05
N LYS A 3 51.32 51.65 44.35
CA LYS A 3 51.23 50.22 43.95
C LYS A 3 50.32 50.17 42.70
N GLN A 4 50.83 50.10 41.47
CA GLN A 4 51.25 48.89 40.75
C GLN A 4 50.36 47.66 41.02
N ASN A 5 49.46 47.33 40.09
CA ASN A 5 49.70 46.22 39.16
C ASN A 5 48.66 46.15 38.04
N LEU A 6 49.19 46.20 36.83
CA LEU A 6 48.61 45.88 35.53
C LEU A 6 48.59 44.33 35.40
N PHE A 7 47.52 43.73 34.87
CA PHE A 7 47.57 42.69 33.81
C PHE A 7 46.16 42.12 33.54
N LYS A 8 45.71 42.22 32.28
CA LYS A 8 44.70 41.32 31.68
C LYS A 8 45.48 40.20 30.97
N PRO A 9 44.94 38.96 30.91
CA PRO A 9 44.60 38.46 29.59
C PRO A 9 43.32 37.60 29.53
N SER A 10 42.82 37.51 28.30
CA SER A 10 41.67 36.78 27.79
C SER A 10 41.62 35.30 28.19
N PHE A 11 40.43 34.80 28.55
CA PHE A 11 40.07 33.40 28.38
C PHE A 11 38.70 33.32 27.71
N ALA A 12 38.70 32.82 26.47
CA ALA A 12 37.52 32.38 25.77
C ALA A 12 36.92 31.19 26.52
N VAL A 13 35.69 31.33 27.00
CA VAL A 13 34.89 30.18 27.46
C VAL A 13 33.90 29.87 26.35
N SER A 14 34.32 28.95 25.48
CA SER A 14 33.44 28.25 24.55
C SER A 14 32.63 27.25 25.37
N ALA A 15 31.38 27.59 25.69
CA ALA A 15 30.45 26.67 26.33
C ALA A 15 29.82 25.77 25.24
N LEU A 16 30.33 24.54 25.19
CA LEU A 16 29.88 23.46 24.32
C LEU A 16 28.40 23.12 24.63
N ALA A 17 27.49 23.51 23.75
CA ALA A 17 26.09 23.08 23.78
C ALA A 17 26.00 21.62 23.32
N LEU A 18 25.98 20.69 24.28
CA LEU A 18 25.65 19.28 24.06
C LEU A 18 24.13 19.17 23.85
N ILE A 19 23.71 19.27 22.60
CA ILE A 19 22.36 18.95 22.16
C ILE A 19 22.25 17.41 22.22
N LEU A 20 21.63 16.88 23.28
CA LEU A 20 21.15 15.50 23.29
C LEU A 20 19.98 15.40 22.33
N SER A 21 20.29 15.14 21.05
CA SER A 21 19.32 14.62 20.08
C SER A 21 18.93 13.22 20.53
N SER A 22 17.93 13.13 21.41
CA SER A 22 17.23 11.87 21.66
C SER A 22 16.45 11.53 20.40
N SER A 23 17.09 10.78 19.51
CA SER A 23 16.41 10.10 18.42
C SER A 23 15.48 9.07 19.06
N PHE A 24 14.21 9.42 19.24
CA PHE A 24 13.16 8.42 19.45
C PHE A 24 13.06 7.62 18.16
N ALA A 25 13.74 6.48 18.11
CA ALA A 25 13.41 5.43 17.15
C ALA A 25 12.07 4.85 17.60
N ILE A 26 10.99 5.18 16.88
CA ILE A 26 9.74 4.44 17.00
C ILE A 26 10.05 3.05 16.44
N ALA A 27 10.33 2.09 17.32
CA ALA A 27 10.45 0.70 16.95
C ALA A 27 9.07 0.22 16.49
N GLU A 28 8.96 -0.32 15.28
CA GLU A 28 7.74 -1.00 14.85
C GLU A 28 7.51 -2.21 15.77
N PRO A 29 6.31 -2.35 16.36
CA PRO A 29 6.02 -3.44 17.31
C PRO A 29 6.10 -4.80 16.61
N ALA A 30 6.75 -5.77 17.28
CA ALA A 30 7.04 -7.07 16.70
C ALA A 30 5.78 -7.95 16.61
N GLN A 31 5.69 -8.78 15.55
CA GLN A 31 4.57 -9.70 15.37
C GLN A 31 4.68 -10.86 16.38
N VAL A 32 3.67 -11.02 17.24
CA VAL A 32 3.67 -12.03 18.31
C VAL A 32 2.91 -13.29 17.90
N ALA A 33 1.76 -13.14 17.24
CA ALA A 33 0.94 -14.27 16.80
C ALA A 33 0.01 -13.88 15.64
N GLU A 34 -0.27 -14.83 14.74
CA GLU A 34 -1.38 -14.75 13.80
C GLU A 34 -2.52 -15.64 14.29
N VAL A 35 -3.73 -15.08 14.40
CA VAL A 35 -4.93 -15.78 14.87
C VAL A 35 -6.00 -15.71 13.80
N THR A 36 -6.71 -16.82 13.58
CA THR A 36 -7.92 -16.83 12.74
C THR A 36 -9.14 -16.70 13.65
N LEU A 37 -9.95 -15.67 13.42
CA LEU A 37 -11.20 -15.41 14.13
C LEU A 37 -12.31 -16.37 13.66
N GLU A 38 -13.39 -16.48 14.43
CA GLU A 38 -14.54 -17.36 14.12
C GLU A 38 -15.23 -17.03 12.78
N ASN A 39 -15.13 -15.77 12.35
CA ASN A 39 -15.62 -15.32 11.04
C ASN A 39 -14.64 -15.61 9.88
N GLY A 40 -13.55 -16.32 10.15
CA GLY A 40 -12.49 -16.66 9.21
C GLY A 40 -11.43 -15.57 9.02
N ALA A 41 -11.64 -14.34 9.50
CA ALA A 41 -10.66 -13.26 9.33
C ALA A 41 -9.35 -13.58 10.06
N ARG A 42 -8.22 -13.30 9.42
CA ARG A 42 -6.89 -13.45 10.03
C ARG A 42 -6.46 -12.12 10.66
N VAL A 43 -5.95 -12.17 11.89
CA VAL A 43 -5.43 -11.00 12.62
C VAL A 43 -4.02 -11.28 13.12
N ILE A 44 -3.16 -10.27 13.02
CA ILE A 44 -1.83 -10.26 13.65
C ILE A 44 -1.97 -9.53 14.98
N LEU A 45 -1.55 -10.18 16.06
CA LEU A 45 -1.38 -9.57 17.37
C LEU A 45 0.07 -9.10 17.51
N LYS A 46 0.25 -7.87 17.96
CA LYS A 46 1.54 -7.24 18.21
C LYS A 46 1.84 -7.23 19.72
N ASP A 47 3.10 -7.03 20.09
CA ASP A 47 3.59 -7.07 21.49
C ASP A 47 3.07 -5.92 22.36
N ASP A 48 2.68 -4.82 21.76
CA ASP A 48 2.09 -3.63 22.38
C ASP A 48 0.57 -3.75 22.60
N PHE A 49 0.01 -4.97 22.51
CA PHE A 49 -1.41 -5.26 22.59
C PHE A 49 -2.27 -4.59 21.49
N THR A 50 -1.65 -4.11 20.41
CA THR A 50 -2.36 -3.73 19.18
C THR A 50 -2.55 -4.94 18.27
N TRP A 51 -3.53 -4.85 17.38
CA TRP A 51 -3.84 -5.92 16.44
C TRP A 51 -4.13 -5.33 15.05
N GLU A 52 -3.92 -6.12 14.00
CA GLU A 52 -4.11 -5.72 12.61
C GLU A 52 -4.76 -6.85 11.80
N TYR A 53 -5.70 -6.54 10.91
CA TYR A 53 -6.27 -7.54 10.01
C TYR A 53 -5.31 -7.88 8.87
N VAL A 54 -5.13 -9.17 8.59
CA VAL A 54 -4.40 -9.65 7.41
C VAL A 54 -5.35 -9.70 6.22
N LEU A 55 -5.38 -8.60 5.47
CA LEU A 55 -6.27 -8.44 4.33
C LEU A 55 -5.69 -9.02 3.03
N THR A 56 -4.35 -9.01 2.88
CA THR A 56 -3.65 -9.44 1.67
C THR A 56 -2.65 -10.57 1.92
N GLU A 57 -2.40 -11.37 0.89
CA GLU A 57 -1.40 -12.42 0.80
C GLU A 57 -0.69 -12.35 -0.56
N ALA A 58 0.60 -12.66 -0.55
CA ALA A 58 1.42 -12.70 -1.75
C ALA A 58 1.29 -14.08 -2.41
N VAL A 59 0.62 -14.17 -3.56
CA VAL A 59 0.52 -15.42 -4.33
C VAL A 59 1.52 -15.39 -5.48
N ILE A 60 2.34 -16.44 -5.57
CA ILE A 60 3.20 -16.68 -6.73
C ILE A 60 2.29 -17.13 -7.87
N SER A 61 2.02 -16.23 -8.82
CA SER A 61 1.31 -16.59 -10.05
C SER A 61 2.33 -17.23 -11.00
N ALA A 62 2.29 -18.56 -11.10
CA ALA A 62 2.82 -19.23 -12.27
C ALA A 62 1.91 -18.87 -13.44
N ALA A 63 2.42 -18.04 -14.35
CA ALA A 63 1.76 -17.80 -15.63
C ALA A 63 1.70 -19.13 -16.38
N GLU A 64 0.54 -19.76 -16.37
CA GLU A 64 0.22 -20.92 -17.20
C GLU A 64 0.03 -20.41 -18.63
N PRO A 65 0.87 -20.81 -19.60
CA PRO A 65 0.57 -20.55 -20.99
C PRO A 65 -0.59 -21.47 -21.38
N GLU A 66 -1.75 -20.87 -21.63
CA GLU A 66 -2.79 -21.48 -22.46
C GLU A 66 -2.15 -21.88 -23.80
N ALA A 67 -1.82 -23.17 -23.93
CA ALA A 67 -1.58 -23.80 -25.20
C ALA A 67 -2.84 -24.60 -25.53
N THR A 68 -3.72 -23.95 -26.29
CA THR A 68 -4.83 -24.53 -27.03
C THR A 68 -4.46 -25.90 -27.59
N THR A 69 -5.21 -26.91 -27.16
CA THR A 69 -5.23 -28.22 -27.77
C THR A 69 -5.99 -28.11 -29.10
N GLU A 70 -5.29 -28.21 -30.21
CA GLU A 70 -5.86 -28.68 -31.47
C GLU A 70 -5.16 -29.98 -31.89
N GLU A 71 -5.99 -31.00 -32.00
CA GLU A 71 -5.78 -32.41 -32.33
C GLU A 71 -5.63 -32.59 -33.86
N VAL A 72 -4.60 -33.28 -34.38
CA VAL A 72 -4.70 -34.18 -35.57
C VAL A 72 -3.56 -35.23 -35.61
N VAL A 73 -3.90 -36.47 -35.26
CA VAL A 73 -3.72 -37.76 -35.99
C VAL A 73 -2.45 -38.07 -36.82
N ALA A 74 -1.72 -39.08 -36.33
CA ALA A 74 -1.13 -40.28 -36.97
C ALA A 74 0.08 -40.26 -37.95
N GLU A 75 0.92 -41.27 -37.69
CA GLU A 75 1.78 -42.09 -38.60
C GLU A 75 3.23 -41.66 -38.93
N MET A 76 4.17 -42.41 -38.34
CA MET A 76 5.47 -42.84 -38.93
C MET A 76 5.21 -43.88 -40.05
N PRO A 77 6.15 -44.26 -40.97
CA PRO A 77 7.62 -44.22 -40.84
C PRO A 77 8.49 -43.92 -42.12
N ASN A 78 9.81 -43.78 -41.87
CA ASN A 78 10.96 -44.33 -42.60
C ASN A 78 11.78 -43.54 -43.68
N THR A 79 13.09 -43.44 -43.37
CA THR A 79 14.27 -43.82 -44.19
C THR A 79 15.13 -42.77 -44.96
N ALA A 80 16.40 -42.70 -44.51
CA ALA A 80 17.71 -42.51 -45.19
C ALA A 80 18.22 -41.14 -45.71
N ALA A 81 19.26 -40.66 -44.99
CA ALA A 81 20.62 -40.22 -45.39
C ALA A 81 20.88 -39.27 -46.58
N HIS A 82 21.73 -38.23 -46.39
CA HIS A 82 22.99 -37.92 -47.12
C HIS A 82 23.67 -36.57 -46.69
N THR A 83 24.84 -36.67 -46.05
CA THR A 83 26.17 -36.01 -46.29
C THR A 83 26.37 -34.50 -46.58
N THR A 84 26.97 -33.79 -45.58
CA THR A 84 28.22 -32.95 -45.53
C THR A 84 28.42 -31.57 -46.23
N ALA A 85 28.67 -30.55 -45.36
CA ALA A 85 29.58 -29.36 -45.39
C ALA A 85 29.35 -28.19 -46.41
N ALA A 86 29.60 -26.89 -46.14
CA ALA A 86 30.44 -26.18 -45.15
C ALA A 86 30.08 -24.66 -45.00
N THR A 87 30.39 -24.08 -43.81
CA THR A 87 30.80 -22.68 -43.49
C THR A 87 29.83 -21.49 -43.75
N ALA A 88 29.60 -20.49 -42.87
CA ALA A 88 30.37 -19.94 -41.75
C ALA A 88 29.50 -19.19 -40.70
N ALA A 89 29.95 -19.28 -39.44
CA ALA A 89 29.95 -18.28 -38.34
C ALA A 89 28.80 -17.24 -38.19
N ALA A 90 28.10 -17.28 -37.05
CA ALA A 90 28.28 -16.31 -35.95
C ALA A 90 27.30 -16.55 -34.77
N VAL A 91 27.86 -16.88 -33.61
CA VAL A 91 27.41 -16.56 -32.24
C VAL A 91 25.91 -16.66 -31.92
N GLU A 92 25.46 -17.83 -31.44
CA GLU A 92 24.27 -17.90 -30.59
C GLU A 92 24.66 -18.57 -29.27
N MET A 93 25.17 -17.73 -28.37
CA MET A 93 25.40 -18.09 -26.97
C MET A 93 24.03 -18.45 -26.39
N ALA A 94 23.92 -19.68 -25.91
CA ALA A 94 22.77 -20.21 -25.19
C ALA A 94 22.22 -19.20 -24.17
N ALA A 95 21.14 -18.51 -24.55
CA ALA A 95 20.27 -17.86 -23.60
C ALA A 95 19.44 -18.96 -22.95
N LYS A 96 20.00 -19.52 -21.87
CA LYS A 96 19.27 -20.24 -20.84
C LYS A 96 17.91 -19.55 -20.61
N PRO A 97 16.78 -20.28 -20.62
CA PRO A 97 15.51 -19.67 -20.26
C PRO A 97 15.65 -19.15 -18.83
N ASP A 98 15.52 -17.84 -18.66
CA ASP A 98 15.51 -17.18 -17.37
C ASP A 98 14.19 -17.57 -16.65
N PRO A 99 14.22 -18.42 -15.61
CA PRO A 99 13.02 -18.83 -14.90
C PRO A 99 12.72 -17.85 -13.77
N SER A 100 12.71 -16.54 -14.05
CA SER A 100 12.51 -15.54 -13.00
C SER A 100 11.85 -14.27 -13.51
N LYS A 101 10.58 -14.41 -13.92
CA LYS A 101 9.59 -13.38 -13.60
C LYS A 101 8.40 -14.01 -12.88
N THR A 102 8.68 -14.51 -11.69
CA THR A 102 7.68 -14.75 -10.65
C THR A 102 7.04 -13.41 -10.32
N ALA A 103 5.92 -13.08 -10.96
CA ALA A 103 5.11 -11.95 -10.54
C ALA A 103 4.44 -12.35 -9.22
N VAL A 104 4.89 -11.75 -8.12
CA VAL A 104 4.17 -11.81 -6.86
C VAL A 104 2.91 -10.96 -7.06
N VAL A 105 1.76 -11.61 -7.16
CA VAL A 105 0.48 -10.93 -7.25
C VAL A 105 -0.04 -10.78 -5.84
N GLU A 106 -0.21 -9.55 -5.38
CA GLU A 106 -0.90 -9.27 -4.13
C GLU A 106 -2.38 -9.62 -4.29
N GLN A 107 -2.86 -10.56 -3.48
CA GLN A 107 -4.22 -11.07 -3.52
C GLN A 107 -4.87 -10.88 -2.14
N LEU A 108 -6.18 -10.62 -2.11
CA LEU A 108 -6.94 -10.67 -0.88
C LEU A 108 -7.06 -12.11 -0.39
N THR A 109 -7.02 -12.26 0.93
CA THR A 109 -7.31 -13.54 1.57
C THR A 109 -8.78 -13.93 1.34
N GLN A 110 -9.10 -15.23 1.38
CA GLN A 110 -10.48 -15.68 1.19
C GLN A 110 -11.47 -15.02 2.17
N SER A 111 -11.02 -14.81 3.41
CA SER A 111 -11.81 -14.18 4.47
C SER A 111 -11.98 -12.68 4.30
N ALA A 112 -10.99 -12.01 3.71
CA ALA A 112 -11.10 -10.60 3.33
C ALA A 112 -12.17 -10.42 2.24
N MET A 113 -12.25 -11.34 1.28
CA MET A 113 -13.26 -11.31 0.21
C MET A 113 -14.69 -11.54 0.69
N THR A 114 -14.90 -12.28 1.78
CA THR A 114 -16.23 -12.50 2.37
C THR A 114 -16.68 -11.36 3.28
N THR A 115 -15.79 -10.42 3.61
CA THR A 115 -16.08 -9.29 4.50
C THR A 115 -15.67 -7.94 3.87
N PRO A 116 -16.28 -7.54 2.75
CA PRO A 116 -15.90 -6.33 2.01
C PRO A 116 -16.01 -5.05 2.85
N GLY A 117 -16.93 -5.01 3.81
CA GLY A 117 -17.13 -3.87 4.71
C GLY A 117 -15.94 -3.56 5.62
N LEU A 118 -15.02 -4.50 5.85
CA LEU A 118 -13.77 -4.25 6.59
C LEU A 118 -12.69 -3.63 5.69
N LEU A 119 -12.67 -3.97 4.40
CA LEU A 119 -11.68 -3.47 3.45
C LEU A 119 -11.86 -1.97 3.24
N GLY A 120 -13.13 -1.52 3.13
CA GLY A 120 -13.49 -0.12 2.93
C GLY A 120 -13.34 0.75 4.17
N LYS A 121 -12.59 0.33 5.20
CA LYS A 121 -12.39 1.07 6.45
C LYS A 121 -10.93 1.07 6.85
N THR A 122 -10.46 2.21 7.33
CA THR A 122 -9.10 2.37 7.84
C THR A 122 -9.06 3.40 8.95
N ALA A 123 -8.09 3.29 9.86
CA ALA A 123 -7.89 4.26 10.92
C ALA A 123 -6.42 4.39 11.29
N ARG A 124 -6.00 5.60 11.64
CA ARG A 124 -4.64 5.94 12.05
C ARG A 124 -4.66 7.20 12.90
N GLU A 125 -3.93 7.20 14.02
CA GLU A 125 -3.71 8.39 14.86
C GLU A 125 -5.00 9.12 15.25
N GLY A 126 -6.06 8.36 15.54
CA GLY A 126 -7.36 8.88 15.94
C GLY A 126 -8.25 9.35 14.79
N ILE A 127 -7.81 9.26 13.54
CA ILE A 127 -8.60 9.53 12.34
C ILE A 127 -9.09 8.21 11.75
N SER A 128 -10.39 8.10 11.50
CA SER A 128 -11.00 6.97 10.80
C SER A 128 -11.56 7.43 9.47
N VAL A 129 -11.37 6.62 8.43
CA VAL A 129 -11.93 6.85 7.08
C VAL A 129 -12.69 5.60 6.67
N SER A 130 -13.93 5.77 6.22
CA SER A 130 -14.77 4.68 5.73
C SER A 130 -15.41 5.01 4.39
N LEU A 131 -15.51 4.02 3.50
CA LEU A 131 -16.22 4.15 2.23
C LEU A 131 -17.73 4.24 2.53
N GLN A 132 -18.33 5.39 2.20
CA GLN A 132 -19.73 5.69 2.45
C GLN A 132 -20.59 5.40 1.21
N GLN A 133 -20.11 5.78 0.03
CA GLN A 133 -20.89 5.64 -1.21
C GLN A 133 -20.01 5.35 -2.41
N VAL A 134 -20.56 4.54 -3.31
CA VAL A 134 -20.01 4.17 -4.61
C VAL A 134 -21.02 4.52 -5.69
N GLN A 135 -20.58 5.20 -6.74
CA GLN A 135 -21.40 5.56 -7.88
C GLN A 135 -20.61 5.45 -9.19
N TRP A 136 -21.29 5.18 -10.29
CA TRP A 136 -20.66 5.11 -11.62
C TRP A 136 -21.15 6.25 -12.50
N GLN A 137 -20.22 6.90 -13.20
CA GLN A 137 -20.53 7.87 -14.24
C GLN A 137 -19.75 7.51 -15.51
N GLY A 138 -20.43 6.81 -16.44
CA GLY A 138 -19.75 6.16 -17.56
C GLY A 138 -18.75 5.13 -17.04
N ASP A 139 -17.49 5.29 -17.44
CA ASP A 139 -16.36 4.43 -17.03
C ASP A 139 -15.61 4.96 -15.79
N LYS A 140 -16.12 6.02 -15.15
CA LYS A 140 -15.52 6.59 -13.94
C LYS A 140 -16.21 6.07 -12.68
N LEU A 141 -15.41 5.63 -11.72
CA LEU A 141 -15.83 5.19 -10.41
C LEU A 141 -15.79 6.36 -9.43
N GLY A 142 -16.95 6.80 -8.96
CA GLY A 142 -17.10 7.83 -7.94
C GLY A 142 -17.14 7.21 -6.55
N LEU A 143 -16.21 7.62 -5.69
CA LEU A 143 -16.11 7.19 -4.29
C LEU A 143 -16.39 8.37 -3.37
N THR A 144 -17.08 8.11 -2.28
CA THR A 144 -17.34 9.10 -1.24
C THR A 144 -17.01 8.47 0.10
N PHE A 145 -16.25 9.19 0.91
CA PHE A 145 -15.74 8.71 2.18
C PHE A 145 -16.32 9.52 3.33
N GLU A 146 -16.54 8.85 4.44
CA GLU A 146 -16.82 9.44 5.74
C GLU A 146 -15.54 9.44 6.58
N LEU A 147 -15.25 10.57 7.19
CA LEU A 147 -14.11 10.78 8.06
C LEU A 147 -14.60 11.11 9.45
N ASP A 148 -14.09 10.40 10.44
CA ASP A 148 -14.31 10.67 11.86
C ASP A 148 -12.99 11.00 12.52
N SER A 149 -12.94 12.08 13.29
CA SER A 149 -11.78 12.44 14.08
C SER A 149 -12.04 12.27 15.56
N ASN A 150 -11.22 11.47 16.20
CA ASN A 150 -11.03 11.41 17.64
C ASN A 150 -9.60 11.84 18.03
N SER A 151 -8.83 12.39 17.08
CA SER A 151 -7.49 12.90 17.32
C SER A 151 -7.53 14.11 18.27
N SER A 152 -6.45 14.34 19.02
CA SER A 152 -6.25 15.56 19.80
C SER A 152 -5.81 16.75 18.95
N GLU A 153 -5.37 16.51 17.71
CA GLU A 153 -4.89 17.54 16.78
C GLU A 153 -5.96 17.92 15.75
N ASP A 154 -5.87 19.15 15.25
CA ASP A 154 -6.73 19.65 14.19
C ASP A 154 -6.14 19.26 12.83
N MET A 155 -6.82 18.37 12.11
CA MET A 155 -6.35 17.86 10.82
C MET A 155 -6.65 18.83 9.69
N VAL A 156 -5.64 19.07 8.85
CA VAL A 156 -5.77 19.90 7.66
C VAL A 156 -5.71 19.09 6.37
N GLU A 157 -5.12 17.90 6.37
CA GLU A 157 -5.07 17.04 5.19
C GLU A 157 -5.08 15.56 5.58
N VAL A 158 -5.76 14.75 4.78
CA VAL A 158 -5.80 13.28 4.93
C VAL A 158 -5.67 12.64 3.55
N LEU A 159 -4.60 11.89 3.32
CA LEU A 159 -4.39 11.08 2.13
C LEU A 159 -4.52 9.60 2.50
N ILE A 160 -5.10 8.85 1.57
CA ILE A 160 -5.18 7.40 1.68
C ILE A 160 -4.65 6.74 0.40
N SER A 161 -4.01 5.59 0.53
CA SER A 161 -3.85 4.65 -0.58
C SER A 161 -5.09 3.76 -0.65
N ALA A 162 -5.68 3.68 -1.84
CA ALA A 162 -6.81 2.85 -2.20
C ALA A 162 -6.35 1.74 -3.15
N SER A 163 -6.31 0.50 -2.67
CA SER A 163 -6.03 -0.69 -3.48
C SER A 163 -7.33 -1.35 -3.93
N PHE A 164 -7.55 -1.42 -5.24
CA PHE A 164 -8.71 -2.02 -5.88
C PHE A 164 -8.42 -3.46 -6.27
N TYR A 165 -9.30 -4.38 -5.89
CA TYR A 165 -9.18 -5.80 -6.18
C TYR A 165 -10.38 -6.25 -7.00
N ASN A 166 -10.16 -7.10 -7.99
CA ASN A 166 -11.26 -7.67 -8.76
C ASN A 166 -12.11 -8.60 -7.88
N ASP A 167 -13.23 -9.10 -8.41
CA ASP A 167 -14.16 -9.99 -7.68
C ASP A 167 -13.55 -11.34 -7.25
N GLN A 168 -12.34 -11.65 -7.72
CA GLN A 168 -11.54 -12.82 -7.34
C GLN A 168 -10.45 -12.47 -6.31
N GLY A 169 -10.40 -11.22 -5.83
CA GLY A 169 -9.43 -10.75 -4.85
C GLY A 169 -8.07 -10.39 -5.42
N ARG A 170 -7.87 -10.37 -6.73
CA ARG A 170 -6.60 -9.99 -7.37
C ARG A 170 -6.49 -8.47 -7.49
N LYS A 171 -5.38 -7.89 -7.04
CA LYS A 171 -5.13 -6.45 -7.15
C LYS A 171 -5.14 -6.01 -8.62
N MET A 172 -5.96 -5.02 -8.94
CA MET A 172 -6.08 -4.42 -10.27
C MET A 172 -5.34 -3.08 -10.33
N LYS A 173 -5.51 -2.28 -9.28
CA LYS A 173 -5.02 -0.90 -9.24
C LYS A 173 -4.73 -0.49 -7.81
N GLU A 174 -3.78 0.42 -7.63
CA GLU A 174 -3.60 1.18 -6.41
C GLU A 174 -3.52 2.65 -6.78
N GLU A 175 -4.17 3.51 -5.99
CA GLU A 175 -4.21 4.94 -6.23
C GLU A 175 -4.26 5.70 -4.92
N GLU A 176 -3.50 6.78 -4.83
CA GLU A 176 -3.55 7.69 -3.70
C GLU A 176 -4.67 8.72 -3.87
N LEU A 177 -5.53 8.81 -2.86
CA LEU A 177 -6.72 9.65 -2.86
C LEU A 177 -6.63 10.66 -1.71
N GLN A 178 -6.75 11.94 -2.05
CA GLN A 178 -6.86 13.01 -1.07
C GLN A 178 -8.33 13.11 -0.61
N VAL A 179 -8.65 12.47 0.51
CA VAL A 179 -10.03 12.37 1.01
C VAL A 179 -10.49 13.58 1.81
N TRP A 180 -9.54 14.34 2.35
CA TRP A 180 -9.84 15.59 3.04
C TRP A 180 -8.73 16.61 2.84
N ARG A 181 -9.14 17.86 2.67
CA ARG A 181 -8.25 19.01 2.75
C ARG A 181 -9.00 20.23 3.23
N ALA A 182 -8.54 20.76 4.36
CA ALA A 182 -8.98 22.02 4.90
C ALA A 182 -8.55 23.18 4.02
N ILE A 183 -9.22 24.31 4.18
CA ILE A 183 -8.81 25.55 3.54
C ILE A 183 -7.87 26.30 4.48
N LYS A 184 -6.68 26.61 3.95
CA LYS A 184 -5.63 27.28 4.71
C LYS A 184 -6.14 28.58 5.33
N ARG A 185 -5.86 28.77 6.63
CA ARG A 185 -6.29 29.94 7.42
C ARG A 185 -7.81 30.06 7.63
N MET A 186 -8.57 28.99 7.37
CA MET A 186 -9.99 28.90 7.69
C MET A 186 -10.20 27.76 8.71
N PRO A 187 -10.01 28.04 10.01
CA PRO A 187 -9.96 27.02 11.07
C PRO A 187 -11.28 26.24 11.23
N GLU A 188 -12.40 26.77 10.76
CA GLU A 188 -13.71 26.10 10.71
C GLU A 188 -13.75 24.93 9.70
N THR A 189 -12.79 24.88 8.78
CA THR A 189 -12.66 23.81 7.79
C THR A 189 -11.75 22.67 8.26
N TYR A 190 -11.17 22.78 9.45
CA TYR A 190 -10.29 21.76 10.00
C TYR A 190 -11.14 20.58 10.50
N LEU A 191 -10.62 19.36 10.38
CA LEU A 191 -11.27 18.18 10.92
C LEU A 191 -10.82 18.01 12.37
N ARG A 192 -11.68 18.42 13.31
CA ARG A 192 -11.39 18.46 14.74
C ARG A 192 -11.89 17.23 15.49
N LYS A 193 -11.39 17.05 16.71
CA LYS A 193 -11.89 16.04 17.65
C LYS A 193 -13.42 16.03 17.77
N GLY A 194 -14.00 14.84 17.66
CA GLY A 194 -15.43 14.58 17.72
C GLY A 194 -16.20 15.00 16.46
N GLN A 195 -15.52 15.52 15.42
CA GLN A 195 -16.18 15.87 14.17
C GLN A 195 -16.20 14.71 13.20
N GLN A 196 -17.30 14.66 12.46
CA GLN A 196 -17.50 13.81 11.31
C GLN A 196 -17.62 14.70 10.07
N ARG A 197 -16.95 14.32 8.98
CA ARG A 197 -16.97 15.03 7.71
C ARG A 197 -17.12 14.03 6.58
N GLN A 198 -17.69 14.49 5.48
CA GLN A 198 -17.80 13.70 4.27
C GLN A 198 -16.88 14.29 3.20
N SER A 199 -16.18 13.42 2.46
CA SER A 199 -15.38 13.83 1.31
C SER A 199 -16.28 14.33 0.17
N SER A 200 -15.71 15.08 -0.76
CA SER A 200 -16.30 15.20 -2.09
C SER A 200 -16.31 13.85 -2.81
N VAL A 201 -17.07 13.74 -3.91
CA VAL A 201 -16.98 12.58 -4.79
C VAL A 201 -15.60 12.59 -5.46
N ILE A 202 -14.83 11.54 -5.25
CA ILE A 202 -13.52 11.32 -5.85
C ILE A 202 -13.71 10.38 -7.02
N TRP A 203 -13.36 10.84 -8.22
CA TRP A 203 -13.52 10.07 -9.45
C TRP A 203 -12.22 9.34 -9.79
N VAL A 204 -12.31 8.03 -9.87
CA VAL A 204 -11.24 7.11 -10.21
C VAL A 204 -11.50 6.52 -11.58
N GLU A 205 -10.47 6.49 -12.42
CA GLU A 205 -10.53 5.89 -13.76
C GLU A 205 -9.75 4.56 -13.80
N GLY A 206 -10.02 3.71 -14.79
CA GLY A 206 -9.27 2.46 -14.98
C GLY A 206 -9.66 1.33 -14.03
N VAL A 207 -10.80 1.42 -13.34
CA VAL A 207 -11.41 0.30 -12.63
C VAL A 207 -12.46 -0.31 -13.57
N ASP A 208 -12.31 -1.59 -13.92
CA ASP A 208 -13.28 -2.29 -14.76
C ASP A 208 -14.55 -2.58 -13.94
N LYS A 209 -15.65 -1.94 -14.34
CA LYS A 209 -16.96 -2.14 -13.73
C LYS A 209 -17.37 -3.61 -13.70
N ASN A 210 -17.10 -4.38 -14.75
CA ASN A 210 -17.51 -5.78 -14.85
C ASN A 210 -16.71 -6.71 -13.93
N GLN A 211 -15.54 -6.27 -13.45
CA GLN A 211 -14.66 -7.05 -12.59
C GLN A 211 -14.68 -6.58 -11.14
N TRP A 212 -15.48 -5.55 -10.80
CA TRP A 212 -15.51 -4.91 -9.49
C TRP A 212 -16.94 -4.81 -8.92
N GLN A 213 -17.68 -5.90 -8.94
CA GLN A 213 -19.06 -5.95 -8.43
C GLN A 213 -19.13 -6.14 -6.91
N LYS A 214 -18.13 -6.80 -6.32
CA LYS A 214 -18.02 -7.05 -4.87
C LYS A 214 -17.43 -5.86 -4.09
N GLN A 215 -17.04 -4.79 -4.80
CA GLN A 215 -16.50 -3.56 -4.22
C GLN A 215 -15.30 -3.82 -3.29
N LEU A 216 -14.41 -4.74 -3.68
CA LEU A 216 -13.24 -5.08 -2.90
C LEU A 216 -12.21 -3.95 -3.01
N LEU A 217 -12.12 -3.16 -1.94
CA LEU A 217 -11.30 -1.95 -1.85
C LEU A 217 -10.60 -1.93 -0.51
N ASN A 218 -9.28 -2.05 -0.48
CA ASN A 218 -8.50 -1.89 0.75
C ASN A 218 -8.02 -0.44 0.89
N LEU A 219 -8.19 0.14 2.07
CA LEU A 219 -7.81 1.51 2.37
C LEU A 219 -6.67 1.56 3.40
N LYS A 220 -5.70 2.44 3.18
CA LYS A 220 -4.63 2.73 4.14
C LYS A 220 -4.37 4.22 4.20
N ILE A 221 -4.39 4.82 5.40
CA ILE A 221 -3.98 6.22 5.57
C ILE A 221 -2.48 6.34 5.34
N THR A 222 -2.08 7.07 4.29
CA THR A 222 -0.68 7.30 3.93
C THR A 222 -0.12 8.52 4.63
N GLU A 223 -0.89 9.61 4.64
CA GLU A 223 -0.48 10.89 5.20
C GLU A 223 -1.59 11.55 6.01
N LEU A 224 -1.18 12.17 7.11
CA LEU A 224 -1.98 13.03 7.98
C LEU A 224 -1.18 14.30 8.18
N ASP A 225 -1.77 15.45 7.84
CA ASP A 225 -1.17 16.76 8.10
C ASP A 225 -2.01 17.52 9.12
N THR A 226 -1.31 18.20 10.02
CA THR A 226 -1.90 19.01 11.09
C THR A 226 -1.42 20.45 11.01
N TRP A 227 -2.16 21.35 11.64
CA TRP A 227 -1.87 22.80 11.57
C TRP A 227 -0.69 23.24 12.43
#